data_AF-A0A699WM26-F1
#
_entry.id   AF-A0A699WM26-F1
#
_cell.length_a   1.000
_cell.length_b   1.000
_cell.length_c   1.000
_cell.angle_alpha   90.00
_cell.angle_beta   90.00
_cell.angle_gamma   90.00
#
_symmetry.space_group_name_H-M   'P 1'
#
loop_
_entity.id
_entity.type
_entity.pdbx_description
1 polymer ?
#
loop_
_entity_poly.entity_id
_entity_poly.type
_entity_poly.pdbx_seq_one_letter_code
_entity_poly.pdbx_strand_id
1 'polypeptide(L)'
;MTFALSNHNKLGFIDGSCKKDSSNLGLSNQWDMCKSVVVTWILNSLSLELIAGAIYAKTAFEIWNDLKETYDKVDGSAVFNLHKNINSLNQNGSPLADCYNKLNSLWKQFDAM
;
A
#
# COMPACT_ATOMS: atom_id res chain seq x y z
N MET A 1 5.46 -3.19 2.28
CA MET A 1 4.45 -4.26 2.52
C MET A 1 4.69 -5.48 1.63
N THR A 2 4.87 -5.32 0.31
CA THR A 2 5.08 -6.42 -0.65
C THR A 2 6.21 -7.38 -0.27
N PHE A 3 7.39 -6.86 0.11
CA PHE A 3 8.53 -7.69 0.54
C PHE A 3 8.23 -8.53 1.79
N ALA A 4 7.55 -7.96 2.78
CA ALA A 4 7.17 -8.68 4.00
C ALA A 4 6.19 -9.82 3.67
N LEU A 5 5.19 -9.56 2.83
CA LEU A 5 4.24 -10.59 2.39
C LEU A 5 4.90 -11.68 1.54
N SER A 6 5.85 -11.31 0.69
CA SER A 6 6.62 -12.26 -0.12
C SER A 6 7.45 -13.18 0.76
N ASN A 7 8.14 -12.64 1.77
CA ASN A 7 8.91 -13.44 2.73
C ASN A 7 8.05 -14.44 3.51
N HIS A 8 6.75 -14.15 3.69
CA HIS A 8 5.81 -15.03 4.37
C HIS A 8 4.97 -15.90 3.43
N ASN A 9 5.24 -15.90 2.12
CA ASN A 9 4.43 -16.60 1.11
C ASN A 9 2.93 -16.23 1.15
N LYS A 10 2.62 -14.96 1.43
CA LYS A 10 1.25 -14.45 1.57
C LYS A 10 0.82 -13.50 0.44
N LEU A 11 1.66 -13.29 -0.57
CA LEU A 11 1.31 -12.43 -1.73
C LEU A 11 0.04 -12.90 -2.44
N GLY A 12 -0.22 -14.21 -2.46
CA GLY A 12 -1.42 -14.75 -3.09
C GLY A 12 -2.75 -14.25 -2.51
N PHE A 13 -2.75 -13.73 -1.28
CA PHE A 13 -3.93 -13.10 -0.67
C PHE A 13 -4.16 -11.66 -1.14
N ILE A 14 -3.13 -11.00 -1.69
CA ILE A 14 -3.19 -9.63 -2.24
C ILE A 14 -3.57 -9.63 -3.71
N ASP A 15 -3.06 -10.57 -4.50
CA ASP A 15 -3.33 -10.67 -5.94
C ASP A 15 -4.50 -11.61 -6.29
N GLY A 16 -5.05 -12.33 -5.30
CA GLY A 16 -6.19 -13.23 -5.46
C GLY A 16 -5.84 -14.61 -6.03
N SER A 17 -4.56 -14.91 -6.24
CA SER A 17 -4.11 -16.24 -6.69
C SER A 17 -4.30 -17.33 -5.64
N CYS A 18 -4.26 -16.98 -4.35
CA CYS A 18 -4.52 -17.91 -3.25
C CYS A 18 -6.03 -18.05 -2.98
N LYS A 19 -6.66 -19.01 -3.66
CA LYS A 19 -8.09 -19.29 -3.50
C LYS A 19 -8.36 -20.26 -2.36
N LYS A 20 -9.50 -20.08 -1.71
CA LYS A 20 -9.98 -20.99 -0.68
C LYS A 20 -10.39 -22.33 -1.31
N ASP A 21 -9.85 -23.41 -0.78
CA ASP A 21 -10.28 -24.76 -1.13
C ASP A 21 -11.45 -25.18 -0.23
N SER A 22 -12.59 -25.50 -0.83
CA SER A 22 -13.80 -25.93 -0.11
C SER A 22 -13.85 -27.45 0.12
N SER A 23 -12.97 -28.23 -0.50
CA SER A 23 -12.96 -29.69 -0.40
C SER A 23 -12.25 -30.19 0.87
N ASN A 24 -11.27 -29.43 1.36
CA ASN A 24 -10.49 -29.76 2.55
C ASN A 24 -10.77 -28.74 3.68
N LEU A 25 -11.53 -29.16 4.69
CA LEU A 25 -11.88 -28.32 5.84
C LEU A 25 -10.66 -27.78 6.60
N GLY A 26 -9.58 -28.57 6.70
CA GLY A 26 -8.34 -28.16 7.37
C GLY A 26 -7.66 -27.02 6.63
N LEU A 27 -7.51 -27.13 5.31
CA LEU A 27 -6.94 -26.08 4.47
C LEU A 27 -7.85 -24.84 4.41
N SER A 28 -9.17 -25.04 4.36
CA SER A 28 -10.16 -23.95 4.43
C SER A 28 -9.98 -23.10 5.70
N ASN A 29 -9.86 -23.75 6.86
CA ASN A 29 -9.67 -23.05 8.14
C ASN A 29 -8.32 -22.33 8.20
N GLN A 30 -7.24 -22.95 7.72
CA GLN A 30 -5.93 -22.31 7.61
C GLN A 30 -5.94 -21.10 6.69
N TRP A 31 -6.68 -21.20 5.58
CA TRP A 31 -6.86 -20.09 4.64
C TRP A 31 -7.59 -18.92 5.31
N ASP A 32 -8.67 -19.17 6.06
CA ASP A 32 -9.40 -18.12 6.79
C ASP A 32 -8.51 -17.42 7.84
N MET A 33 -7.71 -18.19 8.58
CA MET A 33 -6.74 -17.62 9.54
C MET A 33 -5.70 -16.76 8.83
N CYS A 34 -5.11 -17.24 7.73
CA CYS A 34 -4.13 -16.49 6.97
C CYS A 34 -4.72 -15.22 6.36
N LYS A 35 -5.94 -15.29 5.80
CA LYS A 35 -6.67 -14.15 5.28
C LYS A 35 -6.82 -13.07 6.36
N SER A 36 -7.28 -13.43 7.55
CA SER A 36 -7.48 -12.49 8.66
C SER A 36 -6.17 -11.82 9.08
N VAL A 37 -5.07 -12.57 9.18
CA VAL A 37 -3.75 -12.00 9.49
C VAL A 37 -3.31 -10.97 8.45
N VAL A 38 -3.45 -11.29 7.15
CA VAL A 38 -3.07 -10.36 6.08
C VAL A 38 -3.93 -9.10 6.13
N VAL A 39 -5.25 -9.24 6.30
CA VAL A 39 -6.17 -8.10 6.47
C VAL A 39 -5.73 -7.21 7.63
N THR A 40 -5.45 -7.78 8.81
CA THR A 40 -4.97 -7.02 9.96
C THR A 40 -3.65 -6.29 9.66
N TRP A 41 -2.71 -6.92 8.96
CA TRP A 41 -1.48 -6.26 8.54
C TRP A 41 -1.73 -5.09 7.60
N ILE A 42 -2.70 -5.20 6.68
CA ILE A 42 -3.07 -4.06 5.81
C ILE A 42 -3.63 -2.94 6.66
N LEU A 43 -4.65 -3.22 7.47
CA LEU A 43 -5.34 -2.21 8.27
C LEU A 43 -4.39 -1.49 9.23
N ASN A 44 -3.46 -2.21 9.86
CA ASN A 44 -2.46 -1.62 10.75
C ASN A 44 -1.40 -0.76 10.03
N SER A 45 -1.28 -0.88 8.71
CA SER A 45 -0.38 -0.07 7.90
C SER A 45 -1.04 1.19 7.33
N LEU A 46 -2.36 1.32 7.46
CA LEU A 46 -3.14 2.45 6.96
C LEU A 46 -3.29 3.54 8.02
N SER A 47 -3.45 4.79 7.57
CA SER A 47 -3.90 5.88 8.43
C SER A 47 -5.37 5.68 8.82
N LEU A 48 -5.80 6.27 9.94
CA LEU A 48 -7.18 6.13 10.45
C LEU A 48 -8.24 6.52 9.41
N GLU A 49 -7.96 7.51 8.57
CA GLU A 49 -8.83 7.98 7.49
C GLU A 49 -9.04 6.91 6.42
N LEU A 50 -7.99 6.15 6.08
CA LEU A 50 -8.03 5.07 5.10
C LEU A 50 -8.67 3.80 5.67
N ILE A 51 -8.50 3.54 6.96
CA ILE A 51 -9.10 2.38 7.65
C ILE A 51 -10.63 2.43 7.56
N ALA A 52 -11.24 3.62 7.68
CA ALA A 52 -12.69 3.79 7.64
C ALA A 52 -13.32 3.26 6.34
N GLY A 53 -12.63 3.40 5.20
CA GLY A 53 -13.07 2.82 3.93
C GLY A 53 -12.73 1.32 3.82
N ALA A 54 -11.54 0.93 4.28
CA ALA A 54 -11.04 -0.43 4.13
C ALA A 54 -11.71 -1.47 5.06
N ILE A 55 -12.31 -1.06 6.18
CA ILE A 55 -12.86 -1.98 7.18
C ILE A 55 -14.06 -2.81 6.68
N TYR A 56 -14.73 -2.36 5.62
CA TYR A 56 -15.89 -3.04 5.05
C TYR A 56 -15.55 -4.17 4.07
N ALA A 57 -14.29 -4.22 3.61
CA ALA A 57 -13.82 -5.26 2.71
C ALA A 57 -13.67 -6.61 3.43
N LYS A 58 -14.01 -7.70 2.73
CA LYS A 58 -14.02 -9.07 3.27
C LYS A 58 -12.69 -9.78 3.10
N THR A 59 -11.85 -9.30 2.18
CA THR A 59 -10.58 -9.91 1.80
C THR A 59 -9.48 -8.87 1.66
N ALA A 60 -8.23 -9.31 1.85
CA ALA A 60 -7.06 -8.49 1.60
C ALA A 60 -6.96 -8.03 0.14
N PHE A 61 -7.42 -8.86 -0.80
CA PHE A 61 -7.52 -8.55 -2.23
C PHE A 61 -8.45 -7.36 -2.50
N GLU A 62 -9.64 -7.33 -1.90
CA GLU A 62 -10.58 -6.21 -2.03
C GLU A 62 -9.97 -4.91 -1.51
N ILE A 63 -9.42 -4.92 -0.28
CA ILE A 63 -8.76 -3.73 0.30
C ILE A 63 -7.65 -3.23 -0.63
N TRP A 64 -6.83 -4.14 -1.14
CA TRP A 64 -5.70 -3.79 -1.99
C TRP A 64 -6.13 -3.17 -3.32
N ASN A 65 -7.15 -3.74 -3.97
CA ASN A 65 -7.66 -3.19 -5.23
C ASN A 65 -8.32 -1.84 -5.05
N ASP A 66 -9.10 -1.63 -3.98
CA ASP A 66 -9.73 -0.34 -3.71
C ASP A 66 -8.68 0.77 -3.49
N LEU A 67 -7.63 0.45 -2.71
CA LEU A 67 -6.50 1.35 -2.51
C LEU A 67 -5.77 1.62 -3.83
N LYS A 68 -5.53 0.58 -4.64
CA LYS A 68 -4.86 0.72 -5.92
C LYS A 68 -5.68 1.59 -6.88
N GLU A 69 -6.97 1.33 -7.03
CA GLU A 69 -7.82 2.13 -7.90
C GLU A 69 -7.93 3.59 -7.47
N THR A 70 -7.89 3.85 -6.16
CA THR A 70 -8.02 5.20 -5.61
C THR A 70 -6.70 5.98 -5.68
N TYR A 71 -5.57 5.34 -5.34
CA TYR A 71 -4.30 6.04 -5.07
C TYR A 71 -3.16 5.69 -6.04
N ASP A 72 -3.27 4.63 -6.83
CA ASP A 72 -2.27 4.25 -7.85
C ASP A 72 -2.53 4.92 -9.22
N LYS A 73 -3.43 5.91 -9.26
CA LYS A 73 -3.70 6.71 -10.45
C LYS A 73 -2.66 7.81 -10.57
N VAL A 74 -1.76 7.67 -11.54
CA VAL A 74 -0.93 8.79 -12.01
C VAL A 74 -1.82 9.69 -12.87
N ASP A 75 -2.43 10.69 -12.25
CA ASP A 75 -3.23 11.70 -12.92
C ASP A 75 -2.56 13.08 -12.91
N GLY A 76 -3.15 14.05 -13.61
CA GLY A 76 -2.63 15.42 -13.65
C GLY A 76 -2.54 16.07 -12.26
N SER A 77 -3.34 15.64 -11.30
CA SER A 77 -3.31 16.13 -9.91
C SER A 77 -2.10 15.57 -9.15
N ALA A 78 -1.76 14.31 -9.35
CA ALA A 78 -0.56 13.68 -8.79
C ALA A 78 0.72 14.37 -9.29
N VAL A 79 0.80 14.61 -10.61
CA VAL A 79 1.89 15.34 -11.25
C VAL A 79 1.99 16.78 -10.73
N PHE A 80 0.86 17.48 -10.66
CA PHE A 80 0.81 18.84 -10.13
C PHE A 80 1.25 18.92 -8.66
N ASN A 81 0.79 17.99 -7.82
CA ASN A 81 1.17 17.92 -6.41
C ASN A 81 2.67 17.66 -6.24
N LEU A 82 3.27 16.78 -7.05
CA LEU A 82 4.72 16.58 -7.05
C LEU A 82 5.47 17.84 -7.44
N HIS A 83 5.09 18.51 -8.54
CA HIS A 83 5.71 19.77 -8.94
C HIS A 83 5.59 20.84 -7.85
N LYS A 84 4.41 20.97 -7.23
CA LYS A 84 4.19 21.89 -6.11
C LYS A 84 5.11 21.56 -4.93
N ASN A 85 5.28 20.28 -4.58
CA ASN A 85 6.15 19.85 -3.48
C ASN A 85 7.63 20.12 -3.80
N ILE A 86 8.07 19.87 -5.03
CA ILE A 86 9.44 20.18 -5.49
C ILE A 86 9.69 21.69 -5.41
N ASN A 87 8.78 22.50 -5.94
CA ASN A 87 8.94 23.96 -6.00
C ASN A 87 8.81 24.65 -4.63
N SER A 88 8.06 24.06 -3.70
CA SER A 88 7.87 24.61 -2.35
C SER A 88 8.89 24.10 -1.33
N LEU A 89 9.74 23.13 -1.70
CA LEU A 89 10.75 22.60 -0.80
C LEU A 89 11.81 23.66 -0.51
N ASN A 90 11.96 23.96 0.77
CA ASN A 90 12.99 24.86 1.30
C ASN A 90 13.65 24.21 2.51
N GLN A 91 14.84 24.70 2.86
CA GLN A 91 15.64 24.07 3.90
C GLN A 91 15.01 24.21 5.30
N ASN A 92 14.27 25.30 5.59
CA ASN A 92 13.51 25.54 6.84
C ASN A 92 14.20 25.07 8.14
N GLY A 93 15.51 25.33 8.27
CA GLY A 93 16.28 24.97 9.46
C GLY A 93 16.63 23.47 9.57
N SER A 94 16.25 22.63 8.61
CA SER A 94 16.73 21.25 8.51
C SER A 94 18.16 21.21 7.94
N PRO A 95 18.96 20.16 8.26
CA PRO A 95 20.25 19.92 7.65
C PRO A 95 20.16 19.89 6.11
N LEU A 96 21.18 20.43 5.44
CA LEU A 96 21.24 20.45 3.97
C LEU A 96 21.12 19.03 3.38
N ALA A 97 21.71 18.03 4.04
CA ALA A 97 21.63 16.63 3.65
C ALA A 97 20.17 16.13 3.62
N ASP A 98 19.36 16.48 4.61
CA ASP A 98 17.96 16.05 4.70
C ASP A 98 17.10 16.72 3.62
N CYS A 99 17.35 18.00 3.36
CA CYS A 99 16.70 18.74 2.27
C CYS A 99 17.05 18.12 0.91
N TYR A 100 18.33 17.84 0.66
CA TYR A 100 18.79 17.19 -0.56
C TYR A 100 18.19 15.79 -0.73
N ASN A 101 18.16 14.99 0.33
CA ASN A 101 17.59 13.64 0.28
C ASN A 101 16.08 13.68 -0.04
N LYS A 102 15.34 14.64 0.54
CA LYS A 102 13.91 14.86 0.21
C LYS A 102 13.74 15.29 -1.24
N LEU A 103 14.52 16.25 -1.71
CA LEU A 103 14.46 16.72 -3.10
C LEU A 103 14.75 15.59 -4.09
N ASN A 104 15.82 14.83 -3.85
CA ASN A 104 16.22 13.70 -4.68
C ASN A 104 15.15 12.60 -4.68
N SER A 105 14.50 12.35 -3.54
CA SER A 105 13.37 11.41 -3.46
C SER A 105 12.16 11.87 -4.28
N LEU A 106 11.82 13.16 -4.23
CA LEU A 106 10.72 13.72 -5.03
C LEU A 106 11.01 13.64 -6.54
N TRP A 107 12.25 13.92 -6.95
CA TRP A 107 12.65 13.77 -8.35
C TRP A 107 12.59 12.33 -8.83
N LYS A 108 13.09 11.37 -8.04
CA LYS A 108 12.97 9.95 -8.38
C LYS A 108 11.52 9.48 -8.47
N GLN A 109 10.62 10.01 -7.65
CA GLN A 109 9.19 9.73 -7.75
C GLN A 109 8.61 10.29 -9.05
N PHE A 110 9.00 11.51 -9.43
CA PHE A 110 8.58 12.12 -10.69
C PHE A 110 9.07 11.33 -11.92
N ASP A 111 10.33 10.89 -11.93
CA ASP A 111 10.89 10.10 -13.04
C ASP A 111 10.31 8.68 -13.15
N ALA A 112 9.73 8.16 -12.06
CA ALA A 112 9.18 6.80 -11.99
C ALA A 112 7.65 6.73 -12.24
N MET A 113 6.97 7.87 -12.31
CA MET A 113 5.56 7.98 -12.71
C MET A 113 5.39 7.68 -14.20
#